data_AF-A0AA42N6E7-F1
#
_entry.id   AF-A0AA42N6E7-F1
#
_cell.length_a   1.000
_cell.length_b   1.000
_cell.length_c   1.000
_cell.angle_alpha   90.00
_cell.angle_beta   90.00
_cell.angle_gamma   90.00
#
_symmetry.space_group_name_H-M   'P 1'
#
loop_
_entity.id
_entity.type
_entity.pdbx_description
1 polymer ?
#
loop_
_entity_poly.entity_id
_entity_poly.type
_entity_poly.pdbx_seq_one_letter_code
_entity_poly.pdbx_strand_id
1 'polypeptide(L)'
;MDLAYLARNAASAERARSRILRSGFTVSGHKVWADKEDLVCKIFYPDYFALCQVLDKRSKKAIQTRCQKLGLVPRKQSWEWSARQKLRKLYPEASREDICKFFPGVEWQKIQSAARYYGYRRKKKPYKITGVLALDQLRNHCYDANLTMRDVDEDAGTGRYFQTRGYRSKYPNFKAINRGVRALGGHLEVRWDE
;
A
#
# COMPACT_ATOMS: atom_id res chain seq x y z
N MET A 1 -22.40 -4.37 35.22
CA MET A 1 -23.08 -3.26 34.52
C MET A 1 -24.39 -3.00 35.24
N ASP A 2 -24.59 -1.78 35.71
CA ASP A 2 -25.76 -1.39 36.51
C ASP A 2 -26.99 -1.12 35.62
N LEU A 3 -28.15 -1.64 36.01
CA LEU A 3 -29.43 -1.49 35.30
C LEU A 3 -29.85 -0.02 35.21
N ALA A 4 -29.59 0.77 36.26
CA ALA A 4 -29.91 2.20 36.27
C ALA A 4 -29.10 2.97 35.21
N TYR A 5 -27.84 2.58 34.98
CA TYR A 5 -26.98 3.16 33.95
C TYR A 5 -27.49 2.83 32.54
N LEU A 6 -27.91 1.59 32.30
CA LEU A 6 -28.49 1.16 31.01
C LEU A 6 -29.81 1.90 30.72
N ALA A 7 -30.70 2.02 31.71
CA ALA A 7 -31.98 2.72 31.57
C ALA A 7 -31.80 4.21 31.26
N ARG A 8 -30.84 4.87 31.94
CA ARG A 8 -30.51 6.28 31.69
C ARG A 8 -29.98 6.49 30.27
N ASN A 9 -29.14 5.59 29.78
CA ASN A 9 -28.62 5.62 28.41
C ASN A 9 -29.72 5.39 27.37
N ALA A 10 -30.66 4.48 27.63
CA ALA A 10 -31.80 4.23 26.75
C ALA A 10 -32.70 5.48 26.62
N ALA A 11 -33.07 6.09 27.75
CA ALA A 11 -33.88 7.32 27.76
C ALA A 11 -33.17 8.50 27.08
N SER A 12 -31.85 8.61 27.25
CA SER A 12 -31.04 9.61 26.54
C SER A 12 -31.03 9.37 25.03
N ALA A 13 -30.87 8.12 24.59
CA ALA A 13 -30.91 7.75 23.17
C ALA A 13 -32.29 8.01 22.54
N GLU A 14 -33.38 7.76 23.25
CA GLU A 14 -34.73 8.11 22.80
C GLU A 14 -34.91 9.62 22.60
N ARG A 15 -34.52 10.44 23.58
CA ARG A 15 -34.56 11.91 23.42
C ARG A 15 -33.76 12.39 22.21
N ALA A 16 -32.59 11.81 21.98
CA ALA A 16 -31.77 12.12 20.80
C ALA A 16 -32.48 11.71 19.50
N ARG A 17 -33.10 10.53 19.44
CA ARG A 17 -33.90 10.07 18.29
C ARG A 17 -35.09 10.99 18.02
N SER A 18 -35.85 11.38 19.04
CA SER A 18 -36.96 12.32 18.90
C SER A 18 -36.52 13.68 18.38
N ARG A 19 -35.37 14.20 18.84
CA ARG A 19 -34.78 15.45 18.33
C ARG A 19 -34.39 15.34 16.86
N ILE A 20 -33.77 14.23 16.46
CA ILE A 20 -33.37 13.98 15.06
C ILE A 20 -34.61 13.93 14.16
N LEU A 21 -35.67 13.24 14.59
CA LEU A 21 -36.93 13.17 13.84
C LEU A 21 -37.59 14.53 13.67
N ARG A 22 -37.64 15.34 14.75
CA ARG A 22 -38.25 16.68 14.70
C ARG A 22 -37.44 17.67 13.85
N SER A 23 -36.11 17.64 13.95
CA SER A 23 -35.25 18.61 13.24
C SER A 23 -34.93 18.19 11.82
N GLY A 24 -34.95 16.89 11.49
CA GLY A 24 -34.46 16.37 10.21
C GLY A 24 -32.93 16.43 10.08
N PHE A 25 -32.21 16.74 11.15
CA PHE A 25 -30.75 16.79 11.21
C PHE A 25 -30.21 15.84 12.29
N THR A 26 -29.02 15.29 12.05
CA THR A 26 -28.28 14.54 13.05
C THR A 26 -27.82 15.48 14.17
N VAL A 27 -27.43 14.91 15.32
CA VAL A 27 -26.85 15.69 16.44
C VAL A 27 -25.62 16.50 15.99
N SER A 28 -24.91 16.02 14.97
CA SER A 28 -23.76 16.69 14.34
C SER A 28 -24.13 17.72 13.25
N GLY A 29 -25.41 18.01 13.05
CA GLY A 29 -25.89 19.01 12.08
C GLY A 29 -25.98 18.54 10.63
N HIS A 30 -25.84 17.24 10.34
CA HIS A 30 -25.99 16.72 8.98
C HIS A 30 -27.43 16.35 8.68
N LYS A 31 -27.92 16.65 7.47
CA LYS A 31 -29.27 16.29 7.06
C LYS A 31 -29.50 14.78 7.13
N VAL A 32 -30.62 14.34 7.71
CA VAL A 32 -31.02 12.92 7.75
C VAL A 32 -31.33 12.44 6.33
N TRP A 33 -31.02 11.19 6.02
CA TRP A 33 -31.32 10.60 4.70
C TRP A 33 -32.83 10.35 4.58
N ALA A 34 -33.42 10.82 3.48
CA ALA A 34 -34.82 10.55 3.17
C ALA A 34 -34.96 9.28 2.32
N ASP A 35 -36.11 8.60 2.42
CA ASP A 35 -36.36 7.36 1.64
C ASP A 35 -36.29 7.58 0.13
N LYS A 36 -36.64 8.79 -0.35
CA LYS A 36 -36.48 9.19 -1.75
C LYS A 36 -35.01 9.22 -2.17
N GLU A 37 -34.11 9.70 -1.31
CA GLU A 37 -32.67 9.74 -1.59
C GLU A 37 -32.09 8.31 -1.60
N ASP A 38 -32.61 7.40 -0.79
CA ASP A 38 -32.22 5.99 -0.81
C ASP A 38 -32.68 5.27 -2.08
N LEU A 39 -33.88 5.59 -2.57
CA LEU A 39 -34.39 5.06 -3.83
C LEU A 39 -33.49 5.49 -5.00
N VAL A 40 -33.10 6.77 -5.04
CA VAL A 40 -32.11 7.28 -6.00
C VAL A 40 -30.80 6.51 -5.91
N CYS A 41 -30.29 6.27 -4.69
CA CYS A 41 -29.08 5.46 -4.50
C CYS A 41 -29.21 4.04 -5.09
N LYS A 42 -30.38 3.40 -4.97
CA LYS A 42 -30.62 2.05 -5.50
C LYS A 42 -30.74 2.02 -7.02
N ILE A 43 -31.34 3.04 -7.62
CA ILE A 43 -31.61 3.12 -9.07
C ILE A 43 -30.33 3.45 -9.86
N PHE A 44 -29.57 4.45 -9.40
CA PHE A 44 -28.44 4.97 -10.17
C PHE A 44 -27.10 4.30 -9.84
N TYR A 45 -27.02 3.46 -8.81
CA TYR A 45 -25.80 2.70 -8.53
C TYR A 45 -25.52 1.69 -9.66
N PRO A 46 -24.28 1.58 -10.19
CA PRO A 46 -23.01 2.07 -9.65
C PRO A 46 -22.52 3.43 -10.20
N ASP A 47 -23.34 4.16 -10.96
CA ASP A 47 -22.94 5.44 -11.54
C ASP A 47 -22.91 6.57 -10.49
N TYR A 48 -21.73 6.76 -9.90
CA TYR A 48 -21.49 7.84 -8.95
C TYR A 48 -21.55 9.23 -9.57
N PHE A 49 -21.35 9.38 -10.88
CA PHE A 49 -21.45 10.67 -11.53
C PHE A 49 -22.91 11.12 -11.56
N ALA A 50 -23.81 10.25 -12.06
CA ALA A 50 -25.24 10.49 -12.04
C ALA A 50 -25.77 10.73 -10.61
N LEU A 51 -25.33 9.93 -9.64
CA LEU A 51 -25.71 10.11 -8.24
C LEU A 51 -25.33 11.49 -7.68
N CYS A 52 -24.15 12.02 -8.02
CA CYS A 52 -23.72 13.34 -7.54
C CYS A 52 -24.51 14.48 -8.21
N GLN A 53 -25.02 14.27 -9.43
CA GLN A 53 -25.88 15.26 -10.11
C GLN A 53 -27.29 15.28 -9.51
N VAL A 54 -27.87 14.11 -9.25
CA VAL A 54 -29.23 14.01 -8.67
C VAL A 54 -29.24 14.39 -7.18
N LEU A 55 -28.19 14.03 -6.44
CA LEU A 55 -28.02 14.35 -5.02
C LEU A 55 -27.00 15.50 -4.84
N ASP A 56 -27.20 16.60 -5.55
CA ASP A 56 -26.36 17.80 -5.56
C ASP A 56 -26.02 18.35 -4.15
N LYS A 57 -26.97 18.28 -3.22
CA LYS A 57 -26.82 18.73 -1.83
C LYS A 57 -25.99 17.78 -0.96
N ARG A 58 -25.63 16.59 -1.47
CA ARG A 58 -24.88 15.57 -0.72
C ARG A 58 -23.47 15.47 -1.29
N SER A 59 -22.49 15.44 -0.40
CA SER A 59 -21.11 15.18 -0.83
C SER A 59 -20.98 13.77 -1.40
N LYS A 60 -20.09 13.60 -2.40
CA LYS A 60 -19.73 12.30 -2.97
C LYS A 60 -19.41 11.25 -1.91
N LYS A 61 -18.74 11.66 -0.83
CA LYS A 61 -18.39 10.78 0.28
C LYS A 61 -19.61 10.31 1.07
N ALA A 62 -20.57 11.20 1.32
CA ALA A 62 -21.82 10.85 1.99
C ALA A 62 -22.62 9.83 1.18
N ILE A 63 -22.70 10.02 -0.15
CA ILE A 63 -23.36 9.08 -1.09
C ILE A 63 -22.68 7.72 -1.02
N GLN A 64 -21.35 7.66 -1.14
CA GLN A 64 -20.60 6.39 -1.03
C GLN A 64 -20.86 5.66 0.29
N THR A 65 -20.82 6.38 1.42
CA THR A 65 -21.09 5.79 2.73
C THR A 65 -22.55 5.33 2.85
N ARG A 66 -23.49 6.03 2.21
CA ARG A 66 -24.90 5.58 2.19
C ARG A 66 -25.09 4.33 1.34
N CYS A 67 -24.53 4.26 0.14
CA CYS A 67 -24.56 3.05 -0.70
C CYS A 67 -23.95 1.83 0.04
N GLN A 68 -22.90 2.04 0.84
CA GLN A 68 -22.34 1.00 1.71
C GLN A 68 -23.31 0.57 2.81
N LYS A 69 -23.98 1.53 3.48
CA LYS A 69 -24.99 1.23 4.51
C LYS A 69 -26.22 0.51 3.95
N LEU A 70 -26.60 0.83 2.71
CA LEU A 70 -27.69 0.16 1.99
C LEU A 70 -27.29 -1.23 1.46
N GLY A 71 -26.02 -1.64 1.58
CA GLY A 71 -25.54 -2.94 1.11
C GLY A 71 -25.36 -3.03 -0.41
N LEU A 72 -25.44 -1.91 -1.14
CA LEU A 72 -25.22 -1.87 -2.60
C LEU A 72 -23.75 -2.11 -2.97
N VAL A 73 -22.84 -1.70 -2.09
CA VAL A 73 -21.40 -1.88 -2.26
C VAL A 73 -20.97 -3.16 -1.56
N PRO A 74 -20.17 -4.04 -2.21
CA PRO A 74 -19.62 -5.21 -1.54
C PRO A 74 -18.80 -4.80 -0.31
N ARG A 75 -18.97 -5.54 0.79
CA ARG A 75 -18.23 -5.28 2.03
C ARG A 75 -16.74 -5.40 1.75
N LYS A 76 -15.94 -4.45 2.27
CA LYS A 76 -14.48 -4.54 2.20
C LYS A 76 -14.04 -5.80 2.95
N GLN A 77 -13.15 -6.57 2.32
CA GLN A 77 -12.55 -7.73 2.97
C GLN A 77 -11.88 -7.28 4.27
N SER A 78 -12.35 -7.82 5.39
CA SER A 78 -11.65 -7.65 6.66
C SER A 78 -10.46 -8.61 6.69
N TRP A 79 -9.27 -8.07 6.97
CA TRP A 79 -8.08 -8.88 7.20
C TRP A 79 -8.05 -9.25 8.67
N GLU A 80 -8.47 -10.48 8.97
CA GLU A 80 -8.38 -11.06 10.30
C GLU A 80 -6.92 -11.16 10.77
N TRP A 81 -6.70 -11.24 12.09
CA TRP A 81 -5.36 -11.32 12.67
C TRP A 81 -4.56 -12.51 12.14
N SER A 82 -5.19 -13.68 12.01
CA SER A 82 -4.59 -14.90 11.46
C SER A 82 -4.08 -14.70 10.02
N ALA A 83 -4.90 -14.07 9.16
CA ALA A 83 -4.55 -13.73 7.79
C ALA A 83 -3.39 -12.73 7.72
N ARG A 84 -3.35 -11.75 8.64
CA ARG A 84 -2.23 -10.78 8.73
C ARG A 84 -0.92 -11.45 9.11
N GLN A 85 -0.92 -12.36 10.09
CA GLN A 85 0.29 -13.07 10.50
C GLN A 85 0.83 -13.96 9.38
N LYS A 86 -0.06 -14.67 8.67
CA LYS A 86 0.30 -15.47 7.50
C LYS A 86 0.89 -14.58 6.40
N LEU A 87 0.25 -13.45 6.09
CA LEU A 87 0.74 -12.52 5.09
C LEU A 87 2.11 -11.95 5.47
N ARG A 88 2.34 -11.61 6.75
CA ARG A 88 3.63 -11.11 7.23
C ARG A 88 4.77 -12.09 6.98
N LYS A 89 4.55 -13.39 7.21
CA LYS A 89 5.56 -14.44 7.01
C LYS A 89 5.80 -14.75 5.53
N LEU A 90 4.73 -14.85 4.74
CA LEU A 90 4.81 -15.29 3.34
C LEU A 90 5.23 -14.17 2.39
N TYR A 91 4.77 -12.93 2.60
CA TYR A 91 4.95 -11.84 1.64
C TYR A 91 6.40 -11.51 1.28
N PRO A 92 7.38 -11.56 2.22
CA PRO A 92 8.78 -11.24 1.91
C PRO A 92 9.44 -12.17 0.89
N GLU A 93 9.14 -13.46 0.92
CA GLU A 93 9.86 -14.51 0.18
C GLU A 93 9.01 -15.22 -0.88
N ALA A 94 7.72 -15.44 -0.60
CA ALA A 94 6.89 -16.28 -1.44
C ALA A 94 6.58 -15.65 -2.81
N SER A 95 6.40 -16.51 -3.81
CA SER A 95 5.98 -16.11 -5.13
C SER A 95 4.56 -15.51 -5.10
N ARG A 96 4.18 -14.80 -6.17
CA ARG A 96 2.81 -14.27 -6.30
C ARG A 96 1.78 -15.41 -6.27
N GLU A 97 2.08 -16.50 -6.96
CA GLU A 97 1.19 -17.64 -7.12
C GLU A 97 0.96 -18.37 -5.80
N ASP A 98 2.03 -18.58 -5.03
CA ASP A 98 1.92 -19.24 -3.73
C ASP A 98 1.07 -18.41 -2.76
N ILE A 99 1.29 -17.09 -2.71
CA ILE A 99 0.46 -16.20 -1.88
C ILE A 99 -1.01 -16.26 -2.31
N CYS A 100 -1.31 -16.29 -3.61
CA CYS A 100 -2.68 -16.45 -4.09
C CYS A 100 -3.28 -17.81 -3.69
N LYS A 101 -2.49 -18.90 -3.69
CA LYS A 101 -2.94 -20.22 -3.21
C LYS A 101 -3.30 -20.20 -1.72
N PHE A 102 -2.56 -19.46 -0.90
CA PHE A 102 -2.84 -19.32 0.54
C PHE A 102 -4.07 -18.45 0.87
N PHE A 103 -4.48 -17.58 -0.05
CA PHE A 103 -5.65 -16.70 0.11
C PHE A 103 -6.64 -16.91 -1.05
N PRO A 104 -7.30 -18.08 -1.12
CA PRO A 104 -8.25 -18.37 -2.19
C PRO A 104 -9.41 -17.37 -2.16
N GLY A 105 -9.82 -16.89 -3.34
CA GLY A 105 -10.89 -15.90 -3.48
C GLY A 105 -10.49 -14.44 -3.23
N VAL A 106 -9.25 -14.17 -2.80
CA VAL A 106 -8.73 -12.81 -2.67
C VAL A 106 -7.91 -12.43 -3.89
N GLU A 107 -8.35 -11.41 -4.61
CA GLU A 107 -7.61 -10.88 -5.75
C GLU A 107 -6.24 -10.33 -5.32
N TRP A 108 -5.21 -10.58 -6.13
CA TRP A 108 -3.84 -10.14 -5.88
C TRP A 108 -3.73 -8.64 -5.54
N GLN A 109 -4.50 -7.78 -6.20
CA GLN A 109 -4.50 -6.34 -5.94
C GLN A 109 -4.92 -6.01 -4.49
N LYS A 110 -5.89 -6.76 -3.94
CA LYS A 110 -6.34 -6.61 -2.55
C LYS A 110 -5.26 -7.06 -1.57
N ILE A 111 -4.56 -8.15 -1.88
CA ILE A 111 -3.42 -8.65 -1.10
C ILE A 111 -2.28 -7.62 -1.11
N GLN A 112 -1.95 -7.07 -2.28
CA GLN A 112 -0.90 -6.07 -2.42
C GLN A 112 -1.26 -4.78 -1.66
N SER A 113 -2.51 -4.34 -1.72
CA SER A 113 -2.99 -3.17 -0.98
C SER A 113 -2.92 -3.39 0.53
N ALA A 114 -3.29 -4.59 1.01
CA ALA A 114 -3.15 -4.96 2.41
C ALA A 114 -1.68 -4.98 2.85
N ALA A 115 -0.79 -5.60 2.08
CA ALA A 115 0.64 -5.61 2.37
C ALA A 115 1.22 -4.20 2.44
N ARG A 116 0.82 -3.30 1.53
CA ARG A 116 1.24 -1.88 1.59
C ARG A 116 0.75 -1.20 2.86
N TYR A 117 -0.51 -1.37 3.21
CA TYR A 117 -1.13 -0.80 4.41
C TYR A 117 -0.44 -1.26 5.70
N TYR A 118 -0.09 -2.53 5.81
CA TYR A 118 0.63 -3.09 6.96
C TYR A 118 2.16 -2.93 6.88
N GLY A 119 2.69 -2.31 5.83
CA GLY A 119 4.13 -2.11 5.65
C GLY A 119 4.93 -3.36 5.31
N TYR A 120 4.30 -4.47 4.93
CA TYR A 120 5.00 -5.68 4.50
C TYR A 120 5.64 -5.44 3.13
N ARG A 121 6.94 -5.70 3.03
CA ARG A 121 7.74 -5.51 1.81
C ARG A 121 8.33 -6.84 1.37
N ARG A 122 8.50 -6.99 0.06
CA ARG A 122 9.25 -8.11 -0.52
C ARG A 122 10.74 -7.91 -0.26
N LYS A 123 11.49 -9.01 -0.06
CA LYS A 123 12.95 -8.93 -0.03
C LYS A 123 13.44 -8.34 -1.35
N LYS A 124 14.43 -7.44 -1.28
CA LYS A 124 15.05 -6.88 -2.48
C LYS A 124 15.68 -8.05 -3.25
N LYS A 125 15.53 -8.05 -4.57
CA LYS A 125 16.25 -9.02 -5.40
C LYS A 125 17.72 -8.60 -5.48
N PRO A 126 18.66 -9.55 -5.53
CA PRO A 126 20.05 -9.24 -5.80
C PRO A 126 20.17 -8.47 -7.11
N TYR A 127 21.17 -7.60 -7.17
CA TYR A 127 21.45 -6.86 -8.40
C TYR A 127 21.87 -7.82 -9.51
N LYS A 128 21.47 -7.49 -10.75
CA LYS A 128 21.84 -8.33 -11.90
C LYS A 128 23.35 -8.27 -12.14
N ILE A 129 23.93 -9.44 -12.37
CA ILE A 129 25.33 -9.63 -12.76
C ILE A 129 25.52 -9.05 -14.18
N THR A 130 26.64 -8.37 -14.37
CA THR A 130 27.02 -7.63 -15.58
C THR A 130 28.10 -8.35 -16.39
N GLY A 131 28.78 -9.35 -15.79
CA GLY A 131 29.86 -10.12 -16.41
C GLY A 131 31.26 -9.52 -16.16
N VAL A 132 31.33 -8.37 -15.48
CA VAL A 132 32.59 -7.69 -15.12
C VAL A 132 32.83 -7.95 -13.65
N LEU A 133 33.81 -8.79 -13.33
CA LEU A 133 34.05 -9.29 -11.96
C LEU A 133 34.09 -8.16 -10.91
N ALA A 134 34.86 -7.10 -11.15
CA ALA A 134 34.98 -5.97 -10.22
C ALA A 134 33.64 -5.24 -9.98
N LEU A 135 32.81 -5.13 -11.02
CA LEU A 135 31.49 -4.50 -10.91
C LEU A 135 30.50 -5.43 -10.21
N ASP A 136 30.58 -6.74 -10.46
CA ASP A 136 29.71 -7.74 -9.87
C ASP A 136 30.00 -7.94 -8.38
N GLN A 137 31.27 -7.94 -7.99
CA GLN A 137 31.70 -7.93 -6.59
C GLN A 137 31.18 -6.69 -5.85
N LEU A 138 31.34 -5.49 -6.45
CA LEU A 138 30.78 -4.26 -5.90
C LEU A 138 29.26 -4.38 -5.73
N ARG A 139 28.56 -4.91 -6.73
CA ARG A 139 27.10 -5.08 -6.69
C ARG A 139 26.66 -6.05 -5.59
N ASN A 140 27.35 -7.16 -5.40
CA ASN A 140 27.05 -8.13 -4.34
C ASN A 140 27.29 -7.50 -2.96
N HIS A 141 28.43 -6.82 -2.77
CA HIS A 141 28.73 -6.13 -1.52
C HIS A 141 27.67 -5.07 -1.18
N CYS A 142 27.21 -4.30 -2.17
CA CYS A 142 26.14 -3.32 -1.96
C CYS A 142 24.82 -3.98 -1.55
N TYR A 143 24.51 -5.16 -2.11
CA TYR A 143 23.32 -5.91 -1.76
C TYR A 143 23.40 -6.41 -0.31
N ASP A 144 24.55 -6.95 0.10
CA ASP A 144 24.79 -7.42 1.46
C ASP A 144 24.74 -6.28 2.48
N ALA A 145 25.29 -5.11 2.12
CA ALA A 145 25.23 -3.89 2.92
C ALA A 145 23.85 -3.18 2.90
N ASN A 146 22.84 -3.73 2.20
CA ASN A 146 21.51 -3.14 1.99
C ASN A 146 21.50 -1.74 1.30
N LEU A 147 22.61 -1.32 0.72
CA LEU A 147 22.77 -0.04 0.03
C LEU A 147 22.12 -0.06 -1.35
N THR A 148 21.59 1.08 -1.77
CA THR A 148 21.08 1.24 -3.13
C THR A 148 22.21 1.68 -4.06
N MET A 149 22.13 1.29 -5.34
CA MET A 149 23.08 1.76 -6.36
C MET A 149 23.09 3.29 -6.51
N ARG A 150 22.01 3.97 -6.07
CA ARG A 150 21.96 5.44 -6.01
C ARG A 150 22.88 5.97 -4.92
N ASP A 151 22.81 5.39 -3.73
CA ASP A 151 23.65 5.78 -2.58
C ASP A 151 25.13 5.62 -2.95
N VAL A 152 25.49 4.52 -3.61
CA VAL A 152 26.86 4.29 -4.11
C VAL A 152 27.30 5.33 -5.15
N ASP A 153 26.41 5.71 -6.07
CA ASP A 153 26.71 6.74 -7.08
C ASP A 153 26.90 8.14 -6.44
N GLU A 154 26.19 8.41 -5.34
CA GLU A 154 26.29 9.63 -4.54
C GLU A 154 27.62 9.67 -3.78
N ASP A 155 27.97 8.61 -3.06
CA ASP A 155 29.22 8.48 -2.31
C ASP A 155 30.46 8.47 -3.23
N ALA A 156 30.35 7.83 -4.40
CA ALA A 156 31.46 7.73 -5.36
C ALA A 156 31.60 8.96 -6.28
N GLY A 157 30.62 9.87 -6.30
CA GLY A 157 30.57 11.01 -7.22
C GLY A 157 30.57 10.58 -8.69
N THR A 158 29.95 9.44 -9.01
CA THR A 158 29.88 8.86 -10.37
C THR A 158 28.57 9.19 -11.10
N GLY A 159 27.64 9.86 -10.41
CA GLY A 159 26.40 10.38 -10.98
C GLY A 159 25.32 9.32 -11.14
N ARG A 160 25.27 8.64 -12.31
CA ARG A 160 24.27 7.58 -12.59
C ARG A 160 24.91 6.31 -13.17
N TYR A 161 26.20 6.15 -12.92
CA TYR A 161 26.99 5.08 -13.53
C TYR A 161 26.58 3.71 -13.00
N PHE A 162 26.37 3.56 -11.69
CA PHE A 162 25.97 2.29 -11.07
C PHE A 162 24.45 2.05 -11.16
N GLN A 163 23.67 3.13 -11.20
CA GLN A 163 22.22 3.11 -11.45
C GLN A 163 21.88 2.52 -12.83
N THR A 164 22.64 2.91 -13.86
CA THR A 164 22.58 2.26 -15.17
C THR A 164 23.48 1.02 -15.15
N ARG A 165 23.17 -0.06 -15.87
CA ARG A 165 23.94 -1.32 -15.77
C ARG A 165 25.38 -1.25 -16.35
N GLY A 166 25.93 -0.05 -16.55
CA GLY A 166 27.14 0.17 -17.33
C GLY A 166 26.99 -0.02 -18.85
N TYR A 167 25.80 -0.41 -19.35
CA TYR A 167 25.55 -0.80 -20.76
C TYR A 167 25.76 0.30 -21.81
N ARG A 168 25.89 1.57 -21.41
CA ARG A 168 26.07 2.66 -22.38
C ARG A 168 27.44 2.63 -23.04
N SER A 169 28.40 1.92 -22.45
CA SER A 169 29.76 1.87 -22.94
C SER A 169 30.14 0.44 -23.31
N LYS A 170 30.73 0.25 -24.50
CA LYS A 170 31.36 -1.00 -24.94
C LYS A 170 32.45 -1.47 -23.97
N TYR A 171 32.97 -0.57 -23.14
CA TYR A 171 34.03 -0.82 -22.17
C TYR A 171 33.65 -0.34 -20.76
N PRO A 172 33.82 -1.16 -19.71
CA PRO A 172 33.60 -0.74 -18.33
C PRO A 172 34.52 0.43 -17.95
N ASN A 173 33.97 1.45 -17.30
CA ASN A 173 34.77 2.56 -16.78
C ASN A 173 35.42 2.17 -15.45
N PHE A 174 36.65 1.63 -15.52
CA PHE A 174 37.40 1.21 -14.33
C PHE A 174 37.69 2.34 -13.34
N LYS A 175 37.75 3.60 -13.79
CA LYS A 175 37.90 4.76 -12.90
C LYS A 175 36.66 4.94 -12.00
N ALA A 176 35.47 4.80 -12.58
CA ALA A 176 34.22 4.87 -11.84
C ALA A 176 34.10 3.68 -10.87
N ILE A 177 34.45 2.47 -11.32
CA ILE A 177 34.46 1.26 -10.49
C ILE A 177 35.40 1.44 -9.29
N ASN A 178 36.64 1.91 -9.50
CA ASN A 178 37.60 2.15 -8.41
C ASN A 178 37.07 3.18 -7.39
N ARG A 179 36.42 4.26 -7.84
CA ARG A 179 35.78 5.21 -6.92
C ARG A 179 34.67 4.56 -6.10
N GLY A 180 33.81 3.76 -6.73
CA GLY A 180 32.74 3.02 -6.03
C GLY A 180 33.29 2.03 -5.01
N VAL A 181 34.35 1.29 -5.37
CA VAL A 181 35.01 0.34 -4.46
C VAL A 181 35.61 1.09 -3.26
N ARG A 182 36.28 2.23 -3.49
CA ARG A 182 36.82 3.07 -2.41
C ARG A 182 35.74 3.68 -1.51
N ALA A 183 34.62 4.12 -2.08
CA ALA A 183 33.49 4.65 -1.32
C ALA A 183 32.91 3.61 -0.35
N LEU A 184 32.96 2.33 -0.73
CA LEU A 184 32.55 1.20 0.11
C LEU A 184 33.66 0.69 1.04
N GLY A 185 34.82 1.36 1.09
CA GLY A 185 35.96 0.97 1.93
C GLY A 185 36.86 -0.13 1.36
N GLY A 186 36.68 -0.51 0.09
CA GLY A 186 37.50 -1.51 -0.60
C GLY A 186 38.67 -0.93 -1.41
N HIS A 187 39.51 -1.82 -1.94
CA HIS A 187 40.56 -1.52 -2.91
C HIS A 187 40.49 -2.49 -4.08
N LEU A 188 40.82 -1.99 -5.29
CA LEU A 188 40.84 -2.80 -6.50
C LEU A 188 42.24 -3.42 -6.66
N GLU A 189 42.34 -4.75 -6.58
CA GLU A 189 43.57 -5.50 -6.80
C GLU A 189 43.56 -6.19 -8.17
N VAL A 190 44.73 -6.27 -8.79
CA VAL A 190 44.98 -7.11 -9.96
C VAL A 190 45.81 -8.30 -9.50
N ARG A 191 45.28 -9.50 -9.65
CA ARG A 191 46.01 -10.75 -9.43
C ARG A 191 46.30 -11.38 -10.79
N TRP A 192 47.54 -11.79 -10.97
CA TRP A 192 47.96 -12.59 -12.12
C TRP A 192 47.99 -14.04 -11.66
N ASP A 193 47.44 -14.95 -12.47
CA ASP A 193 47.68 -16.37 -12.28
C ASP A 193 49.15 -16.65 -12.64
N GLU A 194 49.85 -17.41 -11.80
CA GLU A 194 51.23 -17.85 -12.06
C GLU A 194 51.32 -18.78 -13.28
#